data_AF-A0A1J5SXR4-F1
#
_entry.id   AF-A0A1J5SXR4-F1
#
_cell.length_a   1.000
_cell.length_b   1.000
_cell.length_c   1.000
_cell.angle_alpha   90.00
_cell.angle_beta   90.00
_cell.angle_gamma   90.00
#
_symmetry.space_group_name_H-M   'P 1'
#
loop_
_entity.id
_entity.type
_entity.pdbx_description
1 polymer ?
#
loop_
_entity_poly.entity_id
_entity_poly.type
_entity_poly.pdbx_seq_one_letter_code
_entity_poly.pdbx_strand_id
1 'polypeptide(L)' 'MIDSLKLYPLHILPNNYYFNNIGFFCKKEILFEKATKIPLRFRLGSIEYTDYLEQKPNAIKKP' A
#
# COMPACT_ATOMS: atom_id res chain seq x y z
N MET A 1 23.75 30.46 -12.20
CA MET A 1 23.38 29.16 -11.62
C MET A 1 21.89 29.22 -11.35
N ILE A 2 21.08 28.80 -12.32
CA ILE A 2 19.62 28.78 -12.19
C ILE A 2 19.24 27.48 -11.50
N ASP A 3 18.68 27.62 -10.30
CA ASP A 3 18.31 26.52 -9.43
C ASP A 3 17.19 25.71 -10.08
N SER A 4 17.37 24.39 -10.21
CA SER A 4 16.47 23.46 -10.90
C SER A 4 15.06 23.40 -10.33
N LEU A 5 14.74 24.15 -9.27
CA LEU A 5 13.44 24.20 -8.59
C LEU A 5 12.31 24.94 -9.34
N LYS A 6 12.58 25.56 -10.49
CA LYS A 6 11.57 26.31 -11.27
C LYS A 6 11.18 25.58 -12.56
N LEU A 7 10.44 24.47 -12.51
CA LEU A 7 9.45 24.15 -13.57
C LEU A 7 8.46 23.01 -13.26
N TYR A 8 8.20 22.67 -12.00
CA TYR A 8 7.14 21.71 -11.67
C TYR A 8 5.98 22.44 -11.02
N PRO A 9 4.75 22.36 -11.55
CA PRO A 9 3.59 22.89 -10.85
C PRO A 9 3.50 22.18 -9.49
N LEU A 10 3.65 22.94 -8.41
CA LEU A 10 3.46 22.43 -7.05
C LEU A 10 1.98 22.03 -6.91
N HIS A 11 1.70 20.75 -7.12
CA HIS A 11 0.40 20.17 -6.89
C HIS A 11 0.21 19.94 -5.38
N ILE A 12 -0.33 20.96 -4.72
CA ILE A 12 -0.63 20.91 -3.28
C ILE A 12 -1.81 19.96 -3.09
N LEU A 13 -1.53 18.76 -2.58
CA LEU A 13 -2.57 17.80 -2.25
C LEU A 13 -3.35 18.31 -1.03
N PRO A 14 -4.69 18.15 -1.01
CA PRO A 14 -5.46 18.49 0.18
C PRO A 14 -5.02 17.61 1.35
N ASN A 15 -5.03 18.16 2.56
CA ASN A 15 -4.50 17.51 3.77
C ASN A 15 -5.07 16.09 4.00
N ASN A 16 -6.32 15.85 3.58
CA ASN A 16 -6.99 14.56 3.74
C ASN A 16 -6.83 13.59 2.56
N TYR A 17 -6.12 13.98 1.49
CA TYR A 17 -5.98 13.16 0.28
C TYR A 17 -5.35 11.80 0.56
N TYR A 18 -4.29 11.78 1.37
CA TYR A 18 -3.61 10.55 1.74
C TYR A 18 -4.55 9.62 2.53
N PHE A 19 -5.17 10.14 3.58
CA PHE A 19 -6.07 9.37 4.46
C PHE A 19 -7.34 8.87 3.74
N ASN A 20 -7.85 9.61 2.76
CA ASN A 20 -9.04 9.19 2.01
C ASN A 20 -8.77 8.04 1.03
N ASN A 21 -7.54 7.90 0.54
CA ASN A 21 -7.20 6.96 -0.54
C ASN A 21 -6.52 5.66 -0.08
N ILE A 22 -6.04 5.58 1.18
CA ILE A 22 -5.42 4.36 1.73
C ILE A 22 -6.34 3.13 1.69
N GLY A 23 -7.65 3.31 1.77
CA GLY A 23 -8.64 2.23 1.72
C GLY A 23 -8.97 1.72 0.31
N PHE A 24 -8.30 2.19 -0.74
CA PHE A 24 -8.59 1.81 -2.12
C PHE A 24 -8.47 0.30 -2.36
N PHE A 25 -7.35 -0.31 -1.93
CA PHE A 25 -7.09 -1.73 -2.12
C PHE A 25 -8.09 -2.60 -1.35
N CYS A 26 -8.30 -2.34 -0.05
CA CYS A 26 -9.28 -3.08 0.76
C CYS A 26 -10.68 -3.11 0.13
N LYS A 27 -11.17 -1.99 -0.41
CA LYS A 27 -12.48 -1.93 -1.06
C LYS A 27 -12.52 -2.75 -2.35
N LYS A 28 -11.43 -2.73 -3.13
CA LYS A 28 -11.32 -3.48 -4.38
C LYS A 28 -11.19 -4.98 -4.14
N GLU A 29 -10.46 -5.38 -3.11
CA GLU A 29 -10.34 -6.78 -2.68
C GLU A 29 -11.72 -7.36 -2.35
N ILE A 30 -12.55 -6.65 -1.57
CA ILE A 30 -13.92 -7.09 -1.23
C ILE A 30 -14.79 -7.23 -2.49
N LEU A 31 -14.72 -6.28 -3.42
CA LEU A 31 -15.49 -6.35 -4.67
C LEU A 31 -15.04 -7.51 -5.55
N PHE A 32 -13.72 -7.75 -5.60
CA PHE A 32 -13.13 -8.84 -6.35
C PHE A 32 -13.48 -10.21 -5.75
N GLU A 33 -13.41 -10.35 -4.43
CA GLU A 33 -13.78 -11.57 -3.71
C GLU A 33 -15.26 -11.91 -3.94
N LYS A 34 -16.15 -10.90 -3.94
CA LYS A 34 -17.57 -11.10 -4.29
C LYS A 34 -17.78 -11.59 -5.72
N ALA A 35 -16.98 -11.11 -6.66
CA ALA A 35 -17.10 -11.47 -8.07
C ALA A 35 -16.50 -12.86 -8.39
N THR A 36 -15.36 -13.19 -7.80
CA THR A 36 -14.58 -14.38 -8.16
C THR A 36 -14.65 -15.51 -7.15
N LYS A 37 -15.16 -15.25 -5.94
CA LYS A 37 -15.18 -16.17 -4.78
C LYS A 37 -13.80 -16.67 -4.33
N ILE A 38 -12.73 -16.02 -4.79
CA ILE A 38 -11.36 -16.35 -4.40
C ILE A 38 -10.88 -15.28 -3.41
N PRO A 39 -10.43 -15.66 -2.20
CA PRO A 39 -9.94 -14.70 -1.20
C PRO A 39 -8.54 -14.21 -1.59
N LEU A 40 -8.47 -13.24 -2.50
CA LEU A 40 -7.22 -12.56 -2.85
C LEU A 40 -6.95 -11.41 -1.87
N ARG A 41 -5.76 -11.43 -1.28
CA ARG A 41 -5.27 -10.39 -0.38
C ARG A 41 -4.06 -9.69 -1.00
N PHE A 42 -4.18 -8.41 -1.29
CA PHE A 42 -3.12 -7.60 -1.88
C PHE A 42 -2.26 -7.00 -0.78
N ARG A 43 -1.21 -7.73 -0.37
CA ARG A 43 -0.21 -7.22 0.58
C ARG A 43 0.94 -6.56 -0.17
N LEU A 44 1.30 -5.34 0.23
CA LEU A 44 2.50 -4.66 -0.26
C LEU A 44 3.72 -5.19 0.52
N GLY A 45 4.59 -5.94 -0.16
CA GLY A 45 5.81 -6.50 0.40
C GLY A 45 5.80 -8.02 0.52
N SER A 46 6.96 -8.59 0.86
CA SER A 46 7.10 -10.02 1.06
C SER A 46 6.33 -10.45 2.31
N ILE A 47 5.48 -11.47 2.17
CA ILE A 47 4.70 -12.01 3.30
C ILE A 47 5.59 -12.42 4.46
N GLU A 48 6.77 -12.96 4.15
CA GLU A 48 7.78 -13.38 5.13
C GLU A 48 8.33 -12.20 5.94
N TYR A 49 8.50 -11.04 5.30
CA TYR A 49 8.98 -9.82 5.95
C TYR A 49 7.90 -9.23 6.85
N THR A 50 6.65 -9.16 6.39
CA THR A 50 5.52 -8.69 7.20
C THR A 50 5.26 -9.62 8.38
N ASP A 51 5.25 -10.93 8.16
CA ASP A 51 5.02 -11.90 9.23
C ASP A 51 6.15 -11.87 10.28
N TYR A 52 7.39 -11.56 9.86
CA TYR A 52 8.52 -11.32 10.76
C TYR A 52 8.32 -10.06 11.60
N LEU A 53 7.89 -8.95 10.99
CA LEU A 53 7.60 -7.70 11.71
C LEU A 53 6.41 -7.85 12.68
N GLU A 54 5.40 -8.64 12.30
CA GLU A 54 4.23 -8.97 13.14
C GLU A 54 4.52 -10.06 14.19
N GLN A 55 5.76 -10.59 14.25
CA GLN A 55 6.22 -11.62 15.19
C GLN A 55 5.31 -12.87 15.24
N LYS A 56 4.79 -13.30 14.10
CA LYS A 56 3.92 -14.47 14.04
C LYS A 56 4.70 -15.74 14.37
N PRO A 57 4.07 -16.72 15.06
CA PRO A 57 4.70 -18.02 15.27
C PRO A 57 4.97 -18.65 13.89
N ASN A 58 6.23 -18.98 13.61
CA ASN A 58 6.79 -19.48 12.33
C ASN A 58 7.33 -18.43 11.33
N ALA A 59 7.38 -17.14 11.68
CA ALA A 59 8.01 -16.15 10.81
C ALA A 59 9.54 -16.18 10.93
N ILE A 60 10.21 -16.67 9.89
CA ILE A 60 11.68 -16.72 9.81
C ILE A 60 12.15 -15.56 8.93
N LYS A 61 13.08 -14.74 9.42
CA LYS A 61 13.73 -13.73 8.60
C LYS A 61 14.63 -14.44 7.59
N LYS A 62 14.15 -14.66 6.36
CA LYS A 62 15.02 -15.15 5.29
C LYS A 62 16.07 -14.08 4.97
N PRO A 63 17.35 -14.47 4.80
CA PRO A 63 18.45 -13.57 4.54
C PRO A 63 18.31 -12.83 3.20
#